data_AF-A0A8T5A1K1-F1
#
_entry.id   AF-A0A8T5A1K1-F1
#
_cell.length_a   1.000
_cell.length_b   1.000
_cell.length_c   1.000
_cell.angle_alpha   90.00
_cell.angle_beta   90.00
_cell.angle_gamma   90.00
#
_symmetry.space_group_name_H-M   'P 1'
#
loop_
_entity.id
_entity.type
_entity.pdbx_description
1 polymer ?
#
loop_
_entity_poly.entity_id
_entity_poly.type
_entity_poly.pdbx_seq_one_letter_code
_entity_poly.pdbx_strand_id
1 'polypeptide(L)' 'MRSYYLGELTWVDVEEFLKVHRTAIVPVGSCEQHGPHLPLDTDTYDAFWLSMKAAEKAECAL' A
#
# COMPACT_ATOMS: atom_id res chain seq x y z
N MET A 1 -4.91 13.57 7.53
CA MET A 1 -4.61 12.18 7.94
C MET A 1 -3.10 11.98 7.90
N ARG A 2 -2.48 11.28 8.86
CA ARG A 2 -1.02 11.16 8.93
C ARG A 2 -0.43 10.20 7.89
N SER A 3 -1.19 9.18 7.49
CA SER A 3 -0.86 8.25 6.42
C SER A 3 -2.13 7.52 5.96
N TYR A 4 -2.16 7.05 4.70
CA TYR A 4 -3.16 6.09 4.22
C TYR A 4 -2.68 4.64 4.33
N TYR A 5 -1.41 4.44 4.69
CA TYR A 5 -0.84 3.12 4.94
C TYR A 5 -1.10 2.71 6.38
N LEU A 6 -1.95 1.71 6.58
CA LEU A 6 -2.37 1.21 7.88
C LEU A 6 -1.19 0.70 8.71
N GLY A 7 -0.10 0.25 8.08
CA GLY A 7 1.12 -0.18 8.75
C GLY A 7 1.84 0.94 9.53
N GLU A 8 1.55 2.21 9.24
CA GLU A 8 2.09 3.38 9.96
C GLU A 8 1.13 3.89 11.05
N LEU A 9 -0.06 3.31 11.17
CA LEU A 9 -1.11 3.73 12.08
C LEU A 9 -1.16 2.82 13.31
N THR A 10 -1.52 3.38 14.48
CA THR A 10 -1.94 2.55 15.61
C THR A 10 -3.33 1.99 15.36
N TRP A 11 -3.72 0.93 16.08
CA TRP A 11 -5.07 0.37 15.93
C TRP A 11 -6.18 1.40 16.27
N VAL A 12 -5.91 2.36 17.17
CA VAL A 12 -6.84 3.45 17.50
C VAL A 12 -7.00 4.41 16.31
N ASP A 13 -5.89 4.73 15.62
CA ASP A 13 -5.94 5.54 14.40
C ASP A 13 -6.73 4.82 13.29
N VAL A 14 -6.57 3.49 13.17
CA VAL A 14 -7.33 2.67 12.21
C VAL A 14 -8.83 2.64 12.56
N GLU A 15 -9.20 2.55 13.84
CA GLU A 15 -10.59 2.62 14.27
C GLU A 15 -11.24 3.95 13.84
N GLU A 16 -10.54 5.08 14.00
CA GLU A 16 -11.02 6.38 13.51
C GLU A 16 -11.05 6.45 11.97
N PHE A 17 -10.03 5.92 11.29
CA PHE A 17 -9.94 5.85 9.82
C PHE A 17 -11.17 5.18 9.21
N LEU A 18 -11.57 4.02 9.76
CA LEU A 18 -12.66 3.20 9.23
C LEU A 18 -14.05 3.81 9.42
N LYS A 19 -14.19 4.89 10.21
CA LYS A 19 -15.47 5.63 10.32
C LYS A 19 -15.83 6.36 9.02
N VAL A 20 -14.82 6.75 8.24
CA VAL A 20 -14.98 7.56 7.03
C VAL A 20 -14.57 6.83 5.74
N HIS A 21 -13.64 5.88 5.81
CA HIS A 21 -13.14 5.14 4.64
C HIS A 21 -13.61 3.68 4.66
N ARG A 22 -14.10 3.17 3.52
CA ARG A 22 -14.60 1.78 3.38
C ARG A 22 -13.96 0.95 2.27
N THR A 23 -13.01 1.54 1.55
CA THR A 23 -12.27 0.88 0.47
C THR A 23 -10.85 0.60 0.96
N ALA A 24 -10.29 -0.53 0.54
CA ALA A 24 -8.90 -0.88 0.78
C ALA A 24 -8.24 -1.32 -0.54
N ILE A 25 -6.95 -1.03 -0.67
CA ILE A 25 -6.08 -1.54 -1.72
C ILE A 25 -5.19 -2.60 -1.07
N VAL A 26 -5.06 -3.75 -1.73
CA VAL A 26 -4.11 -4.80 -1.33
C VAL A 26 -3.11 -4.95 -2.46
N PRO A 27 -1.88 -4.43 -2.32
CA PRO A 27 -0.86 -4.57 -3.35
C PRO A 27 -0.44 -6.04 -3.44
N VAL A 28 -0.42 -6.58 -4.65
CA VAL A 28 0.05 -7.94 -4.92
C VAL A 28 1.12 -7.87 -5.99
N GLY A 29 2.27 -8.47 -5.71
CA GLY A 29 3.37 -8.63 -6.66
C GLY A 29 3.86 -10.07 -6.68
N SER A 30 5.09 -10.25 -7.15
CA SER A 30 5.80 -11.53 -7.25
C SER A 30 7.21 -11.42 -6.64
N CYS A 31 7.86 -12.57 -6.50
CA CYS A 31 9.29 -12.69 -6.25
C CYS A 31 9.89 -13.55 -7.37
N GLU A 32 10.45 -12.90 -8.40
CA GLU A 32 10.83 -13.57 -9.64
C GLU A 32 12.02 -12.90 -10.35
N GLN A 33 12.65 -13.63 -11.26
CA GLN A 33 13.84 -13.14 -11.95
C GLN A 33 13.51 -11.95 -12.88
N HIS A 34 14.32 -10.90 -12.83
CA HIS A 34 14.19 -9.71 -13.67
C HIS A 34 15.49 -9.40 -14.46
N GLY A 35 16.25 -10.45 -14.80
CA GLY A 35 17.54 -10.35 -15.46
C GLY A 35 18.67 -9.94 -14.51
N PRO A 36 19.92 -9.82 -15.02
CA PRO A 36 21.11 -9.65 -14.17
C PRO A 36 21.27 -8.27 -13.53
N HIS A 37 20.33 -7.35 -13.77
CA HIS A 37 20.43 -5.93 -13.42
C HIS A 37 19.32 -5.44 -12.50
N LEU A 38 18.34 -6.30 -12.16
CA LEU A 38 17.20 -5.94 -11.32
C LEU A 38 17.03 -6.90 -10.14
N PRO A 39 16.46 -6.43 -9.01
CA PRO A 39 16.07 -7.27 -7.89
C PRO A 39 14.98 -8.31 -8.21
N LEU A 40 14.77 -9.25 -7.28
CA LEU A 40 13.71 -10.25 -7.42
C LEU A 40 12.33 -9.74 -7.00
N ASP A 41 12.27 -8.66 -6.20
CA ASP A 41 11.05 -8.09 -5.64
C ASP A 41 10.48 -6.95 -6.48
N THR A 42 10.97 -6.74 -7.70
CA THR A 42 10.56 -5.63 -8.58
C THR A 42 9.05 -5.47 -8.66
N ASP A 43 8.31 -6.55 -8.91
CA ASP A 43 6.85 -6.52 -8.98
C ASP A 43 6.19 -6.09 -7.66
N THR A 44 6.72 -6.58 -6.53
CA THR A 44 6.19 -6.24 -5.20
C THR A 44 6.49 -4.79 -4.84
N TYR A 45 7.69 -4.30 -5.16
CA TYR A 45 8.09 -2.92 -4.96
C TYR A 45 7.21 -1.95 -5.76
N ASP A 46 7.04 -2.23 -7.06
CA ASP A 46 6.25 -1.38 -7.95
C ASP A 46 4.76 -1.39 -7.57
N ALA A 47 4.21 -2.57 -7.26
CA ALA A 47 2.84 -2.71 -6.80
C ALA A 47 2.59 -1.91 -5.50
N PHE A 48 3.51 -2.00 -4.53
CA PHE A 48 3.39 -1.28 -3.26
C PHE A 48 3.50 0.23 -3.47
N TRP A 49 4.51 0.70 -4.21
CA TRP A 49 4.73 2.13 -4.44
C TRP A 49 3.57 2.79 -5.19
N LEU A 50 3.06 2.14 -6.23
CA LEU A 50 1.90 2.66 -6.97
C LEU A 50 0.65 2.67 -6.09
N SER A 51 0.46 1.63 -5.27
CA SER A 51 -0.69 1.53 -4.36
C SER A 51 -0.67 2.61 -3.28
N MET A 52 0.50 3.00 -2.76
CA MET A 52 0.65 4.19 -1.89
C MET A 52 0.07 5.45 -2.56
N LYS A 53 0.43 5.69 -3.83
CA LYS A 53 -0.06 6.86 -4.58
C LYS A 53 -1.53 6.77 -4.95
N ALA A 54 -2.02 5.59 -5.24
CA ALA A 54 -3.44 5.36 -5.49
C ALA A 54 -4.27 5.58 -4.21
N ALA A 55 -3.81 5.07 -3.06
CA ALA A 55 -4.48 5.22 -1.77
C ALA A 55 -4.55 6.69 -1.32
N GLU A 56 -3.45 7.44 -1.48
CA GLU A 56 -3.41 8.90 -1.23
C GLU A 56 -4.46 9.64 -2.06
N LYS A 57 -4.60 9.29 -3.35
CA LYS A 57 -5.51 9.98 -4.28
C LYS A 57 -6.97 9.56 -4.15
N ALA A 58 -7.21 8.29 -3.84
CA ALA A 58 -8.55 7.73 -3.67
C ALA A 58 -9.09 7.87 -2.24
N GLU A 59 -8.24 8.35 -1.32
CA GLU A 59 -8.54 8.47 0.11
C GLU A 59 -9.06 7.13 0.68
N CYS A 60 -8.26 6.07 0.50
CA CYS A 60 -8.62 4.72 0.93
C CYS A 60 -7.46 4.04 1.66
N ALA A 61 -7.76 2.94 2.36
CA ALA A 61 -6.73 2.22 3.11
C ALA A 61 -5.73 1.54 2.16
N LEU A 62 -4.46 1.56 2.56
CA LEU A 62 -3.42 0.64 2.09
C LEU A 62 -2.93 -0.22 3.25
#